data_AF-A0A3M2GUY9-F1
#
_entry.id   AF-A0A3M2GUY9-F1
#
_cell.length_a   1.000
_cell.length_b   1.000
_cell.length_c   1.000
_cell.angle_alpha   90.00
_cell.angle_beta   90.00
_cell.angle_gamma   90.00
#
_symmetry.space_group_name_H-M   'P 1'
#
loop_
_entity.id
_entity.type
_entity.pdbx_description
1 polymer ?
#
loop_
_entity_poly.entity_id
_entity_poly.type
_entity_poly.pdbx_seq_one_letter_code
_entity_poly.pdbx_strand_id
1 'polypeptide(L)'
;MTRTWWLIAIFLLYFTGLLGREQGELQRLTIFFTNDVHGGIVPQKAEFLNPDFPPMLGGAASAAAIIKRVQAQAAREGFPILLIDGGDIFQGTLVGTLSKGKAVVEYMNQIGYDAVVPGNHDFDLGKENLIELIKASQFPWVSCNIYDAETGEHWKWVRPWVIVEKAGFRLGITGATTVGTEHMSFPEHIRGLDFRNEVLSLQQAVDELRAQGADIVVALVHTGLPYD
;
A
#
# COMPACT_ATOMS: atom_id res chain seq x y z
N MET A 1 -4.93 26.05 -85.90
CA MET A 1 -4.22 27.03 -85.02
C MET A 1 -5.29 27.60 -84.09
N THR A 2 -5.35 27.36 -82.77
CA THR A 2 -4.30 27.29 -81.76
C THR A 2 -4.82 26.64 -80.45
N ARG A 3 -4.05 25.64 -79.98
CA ARG A 3 -3.68 25.30 -78.59
C ARG A 3 -4.76 25.12 -77.51
N THR A 4 -5.07 23.85 -77.29
CA THR A 4 -5.36 23.18 -76.02
C THR A 4 -4.30 23.48 -74.95
N TRP A 5 -4.73 23.83 -73.74
CA TRP A 5 -3.90 23.82 -72.53
C TRP A 5 -4.56 22.89 -71.51
N TRP A 6 -3.93 21.73 -71.29
CA TRP A 6 -4.22 20.87 -70.15
C TRP A 6 -3.48 21.45 -68.94
N LEU A 7 -4.21 22.02 -67.99
CA LEU A 7 -3.67 22.36 -66.67
C LEU A 7 -3.56 21.07 -65.87
N ILE A 8 -2.35 20.50 -65.82
CA ILE A 8 -2.00 19.45 -64.86
C ILE A 8 -1.82 20.13 -63.51
N ALA A 9 -2.84 20.04 -62.65
CA ALA A 9 -2.72 20.42 -61.25
C ALA A 9 -1.89 19.35 -60.53
N ILE A 10 -0.60 19.63 -60.34
CA ILE A 10 0.28 18.82 -59.48
C ILE A 10 -0.11 19.11 -58.03
N PHE A 11 -0.93 18.24 -57.45
CA PHE A 11 -1.13 18.18 -56.00
C PHE A 11 0.17 17.67 -55.35
N LEU A 12 1.07 18.60 -55.01
CA LEU A 12 2.16 18.35 -54.08
C LEU A 12 1.55 18.24 -52.68
N LEU A 13 1.15 17.03 -52.31
CA LEU A 13 0.93 16.64 -50.92
C LEU A 13 2.26 16.83 -50.18
N TYR A 14 2.42 17.98 -49.55
CA TYR A 14 3.37 18.17 -48.46
C TYR A 14 2.91 17.26 -47.32
N PHE A 15 3.31 16.00 -47.37
CA PHE A 15 3.46 15.17 -46.19
C PHE A 15 4.64 15.77 -45.41
N THR A 16 4.39 16.89 -44.72
CA THR A 16 5.15 17.17 -43.50
C THR A 16 4.78 16.05 -42.56
N GLY A 17 5.58 14.99 -42.61
CA GLY A 17 5.68 14.05 -41.52
C GLY A 17 5.98 14.89 -40.28
N LEU A 18 4.92 15.24 -39.56
CA LEU A 18 4.94 15.35 -38.12
C LEU A 18 5.31 13.94 -37.63
N LEU A 19 6.58 13.58 -37.81
CA LEU A 19 7.32 12.83 -36.81
C LEU A 19 7.40 13.77 -35.60
N GLY A 20 6.24 14.02 -34.99
CA GLY A 20 6.23 14.22 -33.56
C GLY A 20 6.95 13.00 -33.04
N ARG A 21 8.15 13.20 -32.50
CA ARG A 21 8.61 12.29 -31.46
C ARG A 21 7.42 12.23 -30.51
N GLU A 22 6.76 11.08 -30.45
CA GLU A 22 6.13 10.69 -29.19
C GLU A 22 7.27 10.69 -28.19
N GLN A 23 7.52 11.85 -27.58
CA GLN A 23 8.09 11.87 -26.25
C GLN A 23 7.02 11.16 -25.45
N GLY A 24 7.22 9.85 -25.23
CA GLY A 24 6.32 9.06 -24.39
C GLY A 24 6.03 9.88 -23.14
N GLU A 25 4.75 10.09 -22.86
CA GLU A 25 4.34 10.90 -21.73
C GLU A 25 4.92 10.23 -20.48
N LEU A 26 5.81 10.92 -19.77
CA LEU A 26 6.48 10.34 -18.62
C LEU A 26 5.46 10.21 -17.49
N GLN A 27 4.94 9.00 -17.31
CA GLN A 27 4.04 8.73 -16.21
C GLN A 27 4.84 8.48 -14.93
N ARG A 28 4.40 9.09 -13.83
CA ARG A 28 5.03 8.97 -12.51
C ARG A 28 4.01 8.41 -11.53
N LEU A 29 4.41 7.47 -10.70
CA LEU A 29 3.66 7.01 -9.52
C LEU A 29 4.47 7.39 -8.28
N THR A 30 3.82 7.99 -7.28
CA THR A 30 4.41 8.18 -5.95
C THR A 30 3.91 7.08 -5.02
N ILE A 31 4.82 6.24 -4.52
CA ILE A 31 4.52 5.30 -3.44
C ILE A 31 5.02 5.93 -2.15
N PHE A 32 4.10 6.17 -1.22
CA PHE A 32 4.40 6.63 0.12
C PHE A 32 4.02 5.52 1.08
N PHE A 33 4.91 5.14 1.98
CA PHE A 33 4.63 4.06 2.90
C PHE A 33 5.06 4.39 4.32
N THR A 34 4.39 3.75 5.26
CA THR A 34 4.79 3.62 6.65
C THR A 34 4.79 2.14 7.02
N ASN A 35 5.38 1.79 8.15
CA ASN A 35 5.33 0.47 8.74
C ASN A 35 5.65 0.63 10.22
N ASP A 36 5.28 -0.35 11.04
CA ASP A 36 5.69 -0.41 12.45
C ASP A 36 5.30 0.87 13.20
N VAL A 37 4.09 1.38 12.93
CA VAL A 37 3.59 2.60 13.59
C VAL A 37 3.55 2.39 15.08
N HIS A 38 3.23 1.18 15.55
CA HIS A 38 3.27 0.78 16.95
C HIS A 38 2.54 1.79 17.88
N GLY A 39 1.40 2.29 17.41
CA GLY A 39 0.60 3.30 18.09
C GLY A 39 1.27 4.67 18.25
N GLY A 40 2.41 4.90 17.59
CA GLY A 40 3.24 6.11 17.57
C GLY A 40 2.58 7.35 16.94
N ILE A 41 1.30 7.57 17.24
CA ILE A 41 0.51 8.70 16.76
C ILE A 41 0.64 9.96 17.63
N VAL A 42 1.41 9.88 18.73
CA VAL A 42 1.85 11.02 19.55
C VAL A 42 3.38 11.14 19.44
N PRO A 43 3.95 12.36 19.38
CA PRO A 43 5.41 12.52 19.34
C PRO A 43 6.09 11.81 20.50
N GLN A 44 7.26 11.20 20.23
CA GLN A 44 8.07 10.51 21.21
C GLN A 44 9.44 11.17 21.39
N LYS A 45 10.06 10.97 22.55
CA LYS A 45 11.43 11.42 22.80
C LYS A 45 12.40 10.59 21.98
N ALA A 46 13.20 11.26 21.15
CA ALA A 46 14.25 10.63 20.36
C ALA A 46 15.55 10.52 21.16
N GLU A 47 15.56 9.65 22.18
CA GLU A 47 16.73 9.42 23.05
C GLU A 47 17.95 8.93 22.27
N PHE A 48 17.73 8.23 21.14
CA PHE A 48 18.79 7.81 20.22
C PHE A 48 19.53 8.98 19.54
N LEU A 49 18.93 10.17 19.46
CA LEU A 49 19.60 11.37 18.94
C LEU A 49 20.35 12.14 20.02
N ASN A 50 19.71 12.32 21.18
CA ASN A 50 20.31 12.99 22.31
C ASN A 50 19.68 12.45 23.61
N PRO A 51 20.37 11.60 24.38
CA PRO A 51 19.80 11.02 25.59
C PRO A 51 19.63 12.04 26.73
N ASP A 52 20.44 13.11 26.76
CA ASP A 52 20.39 14.12 27.83
C ASP A 52 19.28 15.17 27.56
N PHE A 53 19.06 15.52 26.29
CA PHE A 53 18.05 16.48 25.85
C PHE A 53 17.33 15.98 24.59
N PRO A 54 16.52 14.92 24.71
CA PRO A 54 15.91 14.28 23.54
C PRO A 54 14.86 15.21 22.90
N PRO A 55 14.96 15.50 21.59
CA PRO A 55 13.91 16.21 20.89
C PRO A 55 12.67 15.31 20.76
N MET A 56 11.50 15.93 20.61
CA MET A 56 10.27 15.21 20.27
C MET A 56 10.23 14.96 18.77
N LEU A 57 10.06 13.71 18.35
CA LEU A 57 9.95 13.29 16.95
C LEU A 57 8.67 12.51 16.68
N GLY A 58 8.27 12.46 15.42
CA GLY A 58 7.16 11.63 14.94
C GLY A 58 5.77 12.13 15.34
N GLY A 59 4.83 11.21 15.48
CA GLY A 59 3.42 11.48 15.75
C GLY A 59 2.57 11.71 14.49
N ALA A 60 1.28 11.40 14.62
CA ALA A 60 0.31 11.47 13.53
C ALA A 60 0.18 12.88 12.94
N ALA A 61 0.29 13.94 13.74
CA ALA A 61 0.16 15.31 13.25
C ALA A 61 1.30 15.70 12.29
N SER A 62 2.54 15.31 12.60
CA SER A 62 3.71 15.60 11.75
C SER A 62 3.67 14.74 10.49
N ALA A 63 3.36 13.45 10.62
CA ALA A 63 3.15 12.54 9.50
C ALA A 63 2.03 13.05 8.57
N ALA A 64 0.87 13.44 9.12
CA ALA A 64 -0.25 13.99 8.36
C ALA A 64 0.14 15.23 7.57
N ALA A 65 0.92 16.15 8.15
CA ALA A 65 1.37 17.34 7.45
C ALA A 65 2.27 17.00 6.25
N ILE A 66 3.18 16.03 6.42
CA ILE A 66 4.06 15.55 5.33
C ILE A 66 3.24 14.85 4.25
N ILE A 67 2.39 13.88 4.65
CA ILE A 67 1.57 13.10 3.72
C ILE A 67 0.65 14.03 2.92
N LYS A 68 -0.05 14.96 3.58
CA LYS A 68 -0.93 15.93 2.89
C LYS A 68 -0.17 16.86 1.96
N ARG A 69 1.06 17.24 2.31
CA ARG A 69 1.93 18.03 1.41
C ARG A 69 2.27 17.24 0.15
N VAL A 70 2.62 15.95 0.29
CA VAL A 70 2.93 15.07 -0.84
C VAL A 70 1.69 14.80 -1.68
N GLN A 71 0.54 14.50 -1.06
CA GLN A 71 -0.75 14.35 -1.76
C GLN A 71 -1.12 15.61 -2.55
N ALA A 72 -0.97 16.80 -1.96
CA ALA A 72 -1.23 18.06 -2.64
C ALA A 72 -0.24 18.31 -3.80
N GLN A 73 1.01 17.91 -3.67
CA GLN A 73 1.99 18.00 -4.75
C GLN A 73 1.65 17.03 -5.90
N ALA A 74 1.36 15.77 -5.58
CA ALA A 74 0.94 14.76 -6.54
C ALA A 74 -0.29 15.22 -7.34
N ALA A 75 -1.30 15.77 -6.65
CA ALA A 75 -2.48 16.34 -7.28
C ALA A 75 -2.18 17.54 -8.22
N ARG A 76 -1.27 18.44 -7.83
CA ARG A 76 -0.88 19.58 -8.69
C ARG A 76 -0.10 19.15 -9.92
N GLU A 77 0.73 18.13 -9.80
CA GLU A 77 1.57 17.65 -10.89
C GLU A 77 0.86 16.62 -11.78
N GLY A 78 -0.34 16.17 -11.40
CA GLY A 78 -1.13 15.22 -12.18
C GLY A 78 -0.67 13.77 -12.05
N PHE A 79 0.04 13.43 -10.96
CA PHE A 79 0.56 12.07 -10.73
C PHE A 79 -0.16 11.40 -9.57
N PRO A 80 -0.48 10.09 -9.66
CA PRO A 80 -1.12 9.35 -8.59
C PRO A 80 -0.18 9.13 -7.40
N ILE A 81 -0.78 9.10 -6.21
CA ILE A 81 -0.13 8.67 -4.97
C ILE A 81 -0.80 7.40 -4.46
N LEU A 82 0.03 6.42 -4.09
CA LEU A 82 -0.35 5.23 -3.37
C LEU A 82 0.20 5.36 -1.94
N LEU A 83 -0.68 5.41 -0.94
CA LEU A 83 -0.32 5.47 0.47
C LEU A 83 -0.63 4.14 1.14
N ILE A 84 0.39 3.45 1.63
CA ILE A 84 0.26 2.07 2.14
C ILE A 84 0.98 1.90 3.47
N ASP A 85 0.57 0.90 4.26
CA ASP A 85 1.23 0.57 5.52
C ASP A 85 1.65 -0.90 5.58
N GLY A 86 2.86 -1.14 6.06
CA GLY A 86 3.45 -2.45 6.21
C GLY A 86 2.96 -3.26 7.41
N GLY A 87 2.11 -2.72 8.28
CA GLY A 87 1.55 -3.43 9.43
C GLY A 87 2.16 -3.06 10.77
N ASP A 88 1.71 -3.75 11.82
CA ASP A 88 2.06 -3.50 13.21
C ASP A 88 1.64 -2.09 13.67
N ILE A 89 0.35 -1.83 13.60
CA ILE A 89 -0.14 -0.45 13.66
C ILE A 89 -0.29 0.08 15.09
N PHE A 90 -0.53 -0.77 16.10
CA PHE A 90 -1.03 -0.28 17.40
C PHE A 90 -0.28 -0.73 18.67
N GLN A 91 0.46 -1.82 18.66
CA GLN A 91 1.17 -2.28 19.86
C GLN A 91 2.30 -1.29 20.23
N GLY A 92 2.71 -1.15 21.49
CA GLY A 92 3.96 -0.42 21.84
C GLY A 92 3.79 0.95 22.52
N THR A 93 2.65 1.64 22.37
CA THR A 93 2.37 2.89 23.11
C THR A 93 1.05 2.86 23.87
N LEU A 94 0.92 3.71 24.90
CA LEU A 94 -0.32 3.81 25.67
C LEU A 94 -1.54 4.14 24.81
N VAL A 95 -1.40 5.03 23.83
CA VAL A 95 -2.52 5.41 22.95
C VAL A 95 -2.93 4.23 22.08
N GLY A 96 -1.98 3.52 21.47
CA GLY A 96 -2.26 2.34 20.66
C GLY A 96 -2.86 1.20 21.49
N THR A 97 -2.23 0.85 22.62
CA THR A 97 -2.67 -0.25 23.49
C THR A 97 -4.03 0.02 24.16
N LEU A 98 -4.25 1.19 24.75
CA LEU A 98 -5.51 1.49 25.46
C LEU A 98 -6.70 1.66 24.50
N SER A 99 -6.46 2.17 23.29
CA SER A 99 -7.49 2.24 22.24
C SER A 99 -7.68 0.92 21.50
N LYS A 100 -6.84 -0.08 21.78
CA LYS A 100 -6.76 -1.36 21.05
C LYS A 100 -6.59 -1.18 19.54
N GLY A 101 -5.89 -0.11 19.14
CA GLY A 101 -5.65 0.28 17.75
C GLY A 101 -6.70 1.19 17.11
N LYS A 102 -7.86 1.42 17.74
CA LYS A 102 -8.93 2.25 17.16
C LYS A 102 -8.48 3.68 16.87
N ALA A 103 -7.67 4.27 17.74
CA ALA A 103 -7.15 5.63 17.52
C ALA A 103 -6.20 5.70 16.32
N VAL A 104 -5.45 4.63 16.07
CA VAL A 104 -4.54 4.54 14.91
C VAL A 104 -5.34 4.36 13.62
N VAL A 105 -6.32 3.46 13.62
CA VAL A 105 -7.24 3.27 12.48
C VAL A 105 -8.00 4.56 12.16
N GLU A 106 -8.47 5.29 13.17
CA GLU A 106 -9.12 6.59 12.97
C GLU A 106 -8.18 7.60 12.28
N TYR A 107 -6.93 7.68 12.73
CA TYR A 107 -5.91 8.49 12.07
C TYR A 107 -5.71 8.05 10.61
N MET A 108 -5.48 6.76 10.35
CA MET A 108 -5.24 6.23 9.00
C MET A 108 -6.43 6.47 8.07
N ASN A 109 -7.67 6.34 8.58
CA ASN A 109 -8.88 6.68 7.85
C ASN A 109 -8.90 8.17 7.45
N GLN A 110 -8.57 9.08 8.37
CA GLN A 110 -8.54 10.52 8.09
C GLN A 110 -7.49 10.93 7.07
N ILE A 111 -6.39 10.17 6.95
CA ILE A 111 -5.32 10.44 5.98
C ILE A 111 -5.61 9.80 4.61
N GLY A 112 -6.36 8.70 4.59
CA GLY A 112 -6.75 7.99 3.37
C GLY A 112 -5.68 7.02 2.89
N TYR A 113 -5.32 6.05 3.75
CA TYR A 113 -4.50 4.90 3.34
C TYR A 113 -5.24 4.05 2.29
N ASP A 114 -4.49 3.47 1.35
CA ASP A 114 -5.00 2.66 0.24
C ASP A 114 -4.99 1.16 0.55
N ALA A 115 -4.05 0.69 1.38
CA ALA A 115 -4.00 -0.68 1.89
C ALA A 115 -3.07 -0.79 3.09
N VAL A 116 -3.32 -1.80 3.94
CA VAL A 116 -2.49 -2.14 5.10
C VAL A 116 -2.28 -3.65 5.16
N VAL A 117 -1.08 -4.10 5.53
CA VAL A 117 -0.82 -5.52 5.80
C VAL A 117 -0.96 -5.78 7.30
N PRO A 118 -1.61 -6.87 7.75
CA PRO A 118 -1.51 -7.31 9.14
C PRO A 118 -0.07 -7.72 9.45
N GLY A 119 0.56 -7.09 10.43
CA GLY A 119 1.81 -7.55 11.01
C GLY A 119 1.58 -8.56 12.14
N ASN A 120 2.65 -9.07 12.74
CA ASN A 120 2.52 -10.06 13.82
C ASN A 120 1.90 -9.45 15.08
N HIS A 121 2.21 -8.19 15.41
CA HIS A 121 1.68 -7.51 16.60
C HIS A 121 0.23 -7.07 16.43
N ASP A 122 -0.31 -7.06 15.21
CA ASP A 122 -1.74 -6.81 15.00
C ASP A 122 -2.62 -7.94 15.58
N PHE A 123 -2.03 -9.11 15.89
CA PHE A 123 -2.67 -10.23 16.56
C PHE A 123 -2.46 -10.25 18.09
N ASP A 124 -1.76 -9.28 18.69
CA ASP A 124 -1.42 -9.28 20.12
C ASP A 124 -2.63 -9.24 21.06
N LEU A 125 -3.78 -8.76 20.58
CA LEU A 125 -5.04 -8.73 21.33
C LEU A 125 -6.07 -9.76 20.81
N GLY A 126 -5.62 -10.74 20.02
CA GLY A 126 -6.48 -11.73 19.38
C GLY A 126 -6.93 -11.31 17.98
N LYS A 127 -7.15 -12.30 17.11
CA LYS A 127 -7.73 -12.09 15.78
C LYS A 127 -9.08 -11.38 15.83
N GLU A 128 -9.85 -11.53 16.91
CA GLU A 128 -11.10 -10.82 17.12
C GLU A 128 -10.89 -9.31 17.21
N ASN A 129 -9.80 -8.84 17.84
CA ASN A 129 -9.46 -7.42 17.86
C ASN A 129 -9.11 -6.92 16.46
N LEU A 130 -8.28 -7.66 15.71
CA LEU A 130 -7.95 -7.33 14.32
C LEU A 130 -9.22 -7.26 13.45
N ILE A 131 -10.16 -8.19 13.63
CA ILE A 131 -11.45 -8.16 12.93
C ILE A 131 -12.21 -6.85 13.22
N GLU A 132 -12.23 -6.38 14.46
CA GLU A 132 -12.86 -5.10 14.81
C GLU A 132 -12.14 -3.90 14.22
N LEU A 133 -10.81 -3.94 14.10
CA LEU A 133 -10.02 -2.92 13.40
C LEU A 133 -10.33 -2.93 11.90
N ILE A 134 -10.36 -4.09 11.26
CA ILE A 134 -10.74 -4.27 9.85
C ILE A 134 -12.12 -3.67 9.57
N LYS A 135 -13.10 -3.92 10.43
CA LYS A 135 -14.45 -3.35 10.30
C LYS A 135 -14.49 -1.83 10.47
N ALA A 136 -13.57 -1.27 11.24
CA ALA A 136 -13.45 0.17 11.47
C ALA A 136 -12.62 0.89 10.38
N SER A 137 -11.83 0.15 9.60
CA SER A 137 -11.00 0.69 8.53
C SER A 137 -11.81 1.10 7.30
N GLN A 138 -11.44 2.24 6.71
CA GLN A 138 -11.92 2.71 5.40
C GLN A 138 -10.99 2.27 4.26
N PHE A 139 -10.01 1.44 4.58
CA PHE A 139 -9.02 0.86 3.69
C PHE A 139 -9.06 -0.67 3.80
N PRO A 140 -8.71 -1.40 2.72
CA PRO A 140 -8.58 -2.84 2.78
C PRO A 140 -7.34 -3.26 3.57
N TRP A 141 -7.49 -4.33 4.35
CA TRP A 141 -6.36 -5.10 4.84
C TRP A 141 -6.01 -6.19 3.82
N VAL A 142 -4.74 -6.33 3.47
CA VAL A 142 -4.26 -7.25 2.44
C VAL A 142 -3.15 -8.17 2.97
N SER A 143 -3.26 -9.47 2.72
CA SER A 143 -2.23 -10.47 2.99
C SER A 143 -2.60 -11.75 2.27
N CYS A 144 -1.73 -12.25 1.40
CA CYS A 144 -1.98 -13.39 0.54
C CYS A 144 -1.75 -14.75 1.22
N ASN A 145 -1.16 -14.76 2.42
CA ASN A 145 -0.66 -15.98 3.05
C ASN A 145 -1.36 -16.36 4.37
N ILE A 146 -2.48 -15.72 4.72
CA ILE A 146 -3.27 -16.07 5.91
C ILE A 146 -4.47 -16.91 5.50
N TYR A 147 -4.56 -18.12 6.04
CA TYR A 147 -5.61 -19.09 5.75
C TYR A 147 -6.36 -19.49 7.01
N ASP A 148 -7.60 -19.91 6.84
CA ASP A 148 -8.36 -20.58 7.88
C ASP A 148 -7.95 -22.06 7.94
N ALA A 149 -7.46 -22.50 9.09
CA ALA A 149 -6.86 -23.83 9.24
C ALA A 149 -7.88 -24.98 9.17
N GLU A 150 -9.17 -24.71 9.41
CA GLU A 150 -10.22 -25.72 9.36
C GLU A 150 -10.71 -25.94 7.92
N THR A 151 -10.95 -24.85 7.20
CA THR A 151 -11.48 -24.89 5.83
C THR A 151 -10.39 -25.00 4.76
N GLY A 152 -9.17 -24.55 5.07
CA GLY A 152 -8.07 -24.43 4.12
C GLY A 152 -8.22 -23.26 3.14
N GLU A 153 -9.30 -22.47 3.25
CA GLU A 153 -9.58 -21.29 2.42
C GLU A 153 -8.81 -20.06 2.92
N HIS A 154 -8.61 -19.08 2.04
CA HIS A 154 -8.01 -17.80 2.41
C HIS A 154 -8.86 -17.12 3.49
N TRP A 155 -8.21 -16.52 4.49
CA TRP A 155 -8.91 -15.99 5.66
C TRP A 155 -9.79 -14.80 5.29
N LYS A 156 -11.11 -15.01 5.28
CA LYS A 156 -12.15 -14.10 4.76
C LYS A 156 -12.13 -12.64 5.21
N TRP A 157 -11.44 -12.32 6.32
CA TRP A 157 -11.38 -10.97 6.88
C TRP A 157 -10.32 -10.10 6.21
N VAL A 158 -9.29 -10.71 5.64
CA VAL A 158 -8.21 -10.04 4.92
C VAL A 158 -8.36 -10.40 3.44
N ARG A 159 -7.98 -9.50 2.54
CA ARG A 159 -8.01 -9.80 1.10
C ARG A 159 -6.65 -10.37 0.68
N PRO A 160 -6.58 -11.34 -0.25
CA PRO A 160 -5.28 -11.79 -0.74
C PRO A 160 -4.55 -10.67 -1.49
N TRP A 161 -5.29 -9.84 -2.22
CA TRP A 161 -4.81 -8.66 -2.93
C TRP A 161 -5.98 -7.72 -3.27
N VAL A 162 -5.68 -6.52 -3.75
CA VAL A 162 -6.64 -5.57 -4.33
C VAL A 162 -6.05 -4.90 -5.59
N ILE A 163 -6.91 -4.39 -6.47
CA ILE A 163 -6.50 -3.49 -7.56
C ILE A 163 -7.13 -2.14 -7.30
N VAL A 164 -6.31 -1.08 -7.31
CA VAL A 164 -6.76 0.31 -7.22
C VAL A 164 -6.45 1.02 -8.52
N GLU A 165 -7.41 1.78 -9.04
CA GLU A 165 -7.23 2.55 -10.27
C GLU A 165 -6.88 4.01 -9.93
N LYS A 166 -5.71 4.47 -10.35
CA LYS A 166 -5.25 5.85 -10.10
C LYS A 166 -4.56 6.43 -11.33
N ALA A 167 -5.08 7.56 -11.81
CA ALA A 167 -4.54 8.29 -12.97
C ALA A 167 -4.27 7.40 -14.20
N GLY A 168 -5.18 6.47 -14.48
CA GLY A 168 -5.08 5.56 -15.62
C GLY A 168 -4.24 4.30 -15.37
N PHE A 169 -3.60 4.16 -14.21
CA PHE A 169 -2.92 2.93 -13.81
C PHE A 169 -3.83 2.01 -13.01
N ARG A 170 -3.74 0.71 -13.28
CA ARG A 170 -4.29 -0.37 -12.45
C ARG A 170 -3.18 -0.89 -11.54
N LEU A 171 -3.17 -0.41 -10.29
CA LEU A 171 -2.17 -0.75 -9.30
C LEU A 171 -2.65 -1.96 -8.48
N GLY A 172 -2.03 -3.11 -8.69
CA GLY A 172 -2.22 -4.29 -7.86
C GLY A 172 -1.45 -4.15 -6.54
N ILE A 173 -2.10 -4.43 -5.43
CA ILE A 173 -1.51 -4.41 -4.10
C ILE A 173 -1.75 -5.76 -3.46
N THR A 174 -0.68 -6.41 -3.02
CA THR A 174 -0.71 -7.63 -2.22
C THR A 174 0.22 -7.47 -1.02
N GLY A 175 0.19 -8.42 -0.10
CA GLY A 175 1.18 -8.46 0.97
C GLY A 175 1.33 -9.84 1.59
N ALA A 176 2.27 -9.99 2.51
CA ALA A 176 2.41 -11.20 3.30
C ALA A 176 2.76 -10.87 4.75
N THR A 177 2.18 -11.65 5.66
CA THR A 177 2.44 -11.59 7.10
C THR A 177 3.43 -12.69 7.45
N THR A 178 4.49 -12.41 8.22
CA THR A 178 5.51 -13.41 8.53
C THR A 178 4.92 -14.70 9.11
N VAL A 179 5.39 -15.85 8.63
CA VAL A 179 5.09 -17.16 9.26
C VAL A 179 5.62 -17.24 10.69
N GLY A 180 6.60 -16.38 11.03
CA GLY A 180 7.08 -16.19 12.39
C GLY A 180 6.00 -15.76 13.38
N THR A 181 4.85 -15.26 12.92
CA THR A 181 3.69 -14.91 13.76
C THR A 181 3.26 -16.09 14.63
N GLU A 182 3.39 -17.33 14.15
CA GLU A 182 3.10 -18.55 14.93
C GLU A 182 3.98 -18.71 16.19
N HIS A 183 5.14 -18.06 16.20
CA HIS A 183 6.11 -18.10 17.29
C HIS A 183 6.21 -16.77 18.05
N MET A 184 5.68 -15.69 17.48
CA MET A 184 5.73 -14.34 18.06
C MET A 184 4.42 -13.94 18.76
N SER A 185 3.29 -14.54 18.37
CA SER A 185 1.99 -14.31 19.00
C SER A 185 1.64 -15.38 20.02
N PHE A 186 0.60 -15.13 20.83
CA PHE A 186 0.04 -16.15 21.71
C PHE A 186 -0.77 -17.15 20.89
N PRO A 187 -0.59 -18.48 21.06
CA PRO A 187 -1.31 -19.49 20.27
C PRO A 187 -2.84 -19.33 20.29
N GLU A 188 -3.38 -18.81 21.39
CA GLU A 188 -4.81 -18.53 21.54
C GLU A 188 -5.32 -17.40 20.65
N HIS A 189 -4.48 -16.40 20.39
CA HIS A 189 -4.85 -15.21 19.62
C HIS A 189 -4.93 -15.48 18.12
N ILE A 190 -4.16 -16.45 17.65
CA ILE A 190 -4.09 -16.88 16.24
C ILE A 190 -4.72 -18.26 16.02
N ARG A 191 -5.41 -18.82 17.03
CA ARG A 191 -5.98 -20.16 16.94
C ARG A 191 -6.86 -20.29 15.69
N GLY A 192 -6.61 -21.31 14.89
CA GLY A 192 -7.36 -21.58 13.65
C GLY A 192 -6.92 -20.74 12.45
N LEU A 193 -5.84 -19.97 12.57
CA LEU A 193 -5.14 -19.37 11.43
C LEU A 193 -3.95 -20.25 11.04
N ASP A 194 -3.70 -20.34 9.74
CA ASP A 194 -2.58 -21.03 9.10
C ASP A 194 -1.79 -19.99 8.29
N PHE A 195 -0.55 -19.69 8.70
CA PHE A 195 0.32 -18.74 8.00
C PHE A 195 1.19 -19.51 7.01
N ARG A 196 0.88 -19.39 5.72
CA ARG A 196 1.56 -20.13 4.66
C ARG A 196 2.82 -19.40 4.18
N ASN A 197 3.67 -20.14 3.47
CA ASN A 197 4.94 -19.63 2.95
C ASN A 197 4.75 -18.34 2.15
N GLU A 198 5.44 -17.28 2.58
CA GLU A 198 5.28 -15.93 2.06
C GLU A 198 5.64 -15.83 0.59
N VAL A 199 6.77 -16.42 0.19
CA VAL A 199 7.28 -16.35 -1.19
C VAL A 199 6.33 -17.03 -2.18
N LEU A 200 5.86 -18.24 -1.84
CA LEU A 200 4.93 -18.98 -2.70
C LEU A 200 3.57 -18.27 -2.82
N SER A 201 3.03 -17.80 -1.69
CA SER A 201 1.77 -17.04 -1.68
C SER A 201 1.87 -15.71 -2.43
N LEU A 202 2.98 -14.98 -2.27
CA LEU A 202 3.23 -13.74 -3.00
C LEU A 202 3.33 -13.98 -4.49
N GLN A 203 4.07 -15.01 -4.93
CA GLN A 203 4.20 -15.34 -6.34
C GLN A 203 2.81 -15.64 -6.95
N GLN A 204 1.99 -16.43 -6.27
CA GLN A 204 0.61 -16.70 -6.71
C GLN A 204 -0.21 -15.41 -6.83
N ALA A 205 -0.18 -14.55 -5.80
CA ALA A 205 -0.91 -13.29 -5.83
C ALA A 205 -0.43 -12.34 -6.94
N VAL A 206 0.88 -12.29 -7.20
CA VAL A 206 1.46 -11.51 -8.31
C VAL A 206 0.94 -12.03 -9.64
N ASP A 207 0.95 -13.34 -9.86
CA ASP A 207 0.46 -13.95 -11.09
C ASP A 207 -1.05 -13.67 -11.31
N GLU A 208 -1.85 -13.78 -10.25
CA GLU A 208 -3.29 -13.45 -10.28
C GLU A 208 -3.56 -11.97 -10.58
N LEU A 209 -2.79 -11.06 -9.97
CA LEU A 209 -2.88 -9.61 -10.22
C LEU A 209 -2.50 -9.27 -11.67
N ARG A 210 -1.43 -9.88 -12.20
CA ARG A 210 -1.00 -9.69 -13.59
C ARG A 210 -2.01 -10.25 -14.57
N ALA A 211 -2.57 -11.43 -14.31
CA ALA A 211 -3.63 -12.02 -15.12
C ALA A 211 -4.90 -11.13 -15.16
N GLN A 212 -5.17 -10.39 -14.09
CA GLN A 212 -6.25 -9.40 -14.04
C GLN A 212 -5.90 -8.05 -14.67
N GLY A 213 -4.70 -7.89 -15.21
CA GLY A 213 -4.25 -6.69 -15.92
C GLY A 213 -3.80 -5.56 -15.01
N ALA A 214 -3.22 -5.86 -13.85
CA ALA A 214 -2.48 -4.87 -13.08
C ALA A 214 -1.22 -4.42 -13.85
N ASP A 215 -1.05 -3.12 -14.02
CA ASP A 215 0.11 -2.50 -14.69
C ASP A 215 1.34 -2.53 -13.77
N ILE A 216 1.13 -2.32 -12.48
CA ILE A 216 2.15 -2.34 -11.43
C ILE A 216 1.62 -3.21 -10.30
N VAL A 217 2.47 -4.07 -9.75
CA VAL A 217 2.16 -4.85 -8.54
C VAL A 217 3.10 -4.38 -7.44
N VAL A 218 2.53 -3.98 -6.31
CA VAL A 218 3.22 -3.60 -5.09
C VAL A 218 2.99 -4.70 -4.05
N ALA A 219 4.06 -5.33 -3.60
CA ALA A 219 4.03 -6.30 -2.52
C ALA A 219 4.50 -5.63 -1.22
N LEU A 220 3.65 -5.66 -0.19
CA LEU A 220 3.95 -5.20 1.16
C LEU A 220 4.27 -6.41 2.03
N VAL A 221 5.49 -6.53 2.52
CA VAL A 221 5.92 -7.72 3.26
C VAL A 221 6.20 -7.32 4.71
N HIS A 222 5.60 -8.04 5.64
CA HIS A 222 5.85 -7.89 7.07
C HIS A 222 6.68 -9.09 7.56
N THR A 223 7.89 -9.23 7.02
CA THR A 223 8.85 -10.30 7.37
C THR A 223 10.14 -9.76 7.97
N GLY A 224 10.44 -8.48 7.71
CA GLY A 224 11.58 -7.77 8.26
C GLY A 224 12.87 -8.10 7.51
N LEU A 225 13.82 -7.17 7.48
CA LEU A 225 15.10 -7.37 6.83
C LEU A 225 15.93 -8.46 7.54
N PRO A 226 16.59 -9.39 6.82
CA PRO A 226 16.81 -9.40 5.37
C PRO A 226 15.80 -10.26 4.57
N TYR A 227 14.65 -10.59 5.14
CA TYR A 227 13.66 -11.51 4.56
C TYR A 227 12.64 -10.82 3.64
N ASP A 228 12.64 -9.48 3.56
CA ASP A 228 11.86 -8.69 2.60
C ASP A 228 12.38 -8.80 1.15
#